data_AF-M5T6R1-F1
#
_entry.id   AF-M5T6R1-F1
#
_cell.length_a   1.000
_cell.length_b   1.000
_cell.length_c   1.000
_cell.angle_alpha   90.00
_cell.angle_beta   90.00
_cell.angle_gamma   90.00
#
_symmetry.space_group_name_H-M   'P 1'
#
loop_
_entity.id
_entity.type
_entity.pdbx_description
1 polymer ?
#
loop_
_entity_poly.entity_id
_entity_poly.type
_entity_poly.pdbx_seq_one_letter_code
_entity_poly.pdbx_strand_id
1 'polypeptide(L)'
;MNSKNATRRVPRFPRFNRVFAGVGVIAVMSWCGMVSLANSQDELAGVSVSDAIHAVRSIGPEGAGFTEAGRAAERLRTLPGTRVFEVYEAMQDAGPVAQNWLRGIASDIVRGSQPPTVAAIESYVLDESNSDIGRSMAMGLLRQLDSDRFDELLPGRLDDPSLLIREMAVAAKIKEFDGGKDSSTASVDEVRRVLESARHPVQVSSLIKKLDSMGETVTTADAFSMIRQWRAIGPFDNRGGIGFDEAYAPEAKFEATGRVDLAATYDGKNGPVSWMVLEAKGDDGKVDLAAAYDKEKGAAAYVYTEFESANAADAQARLGCICASQAWVNGKQVMSNEVYHSGTRIDQYVADIRLVSGTNRILLKICQNEQTQSWAQEWEFQFRVTDPTGKGLQSRVE
;
A
#
# COMPACT_ATOMS: atom_id res chain seq x y z
N MET A 1 19.05 50.67 -41.52
CA MET A 1 20.03 51.10 -42.55
C MET A 1 20.97 52.13 -41.92
N ASN A 2 22.29 51.95 -42.10
CA ASN A 2 23.42 52.92 -42.02
C ASN A 2 23.47 54.06 -40.96
N SER A 3 24.62 54.44 -40.39
CA SER A 3 25.97 53.85 -40.34
C SER A 3 26.93 54.69 -39.45
N LYS A 4 28.08 54.10 -39.08
CA LYS A 4 29.41 54.71 -38.74
C LYS A 4 29.90 54.74 -37.28
N ASN A 5 30.59 53.65 -36.94
CA ASN A 5 31.96 53.56 -36.38
C ASN A 5 32.64 54.81 -35.77
N ALA A 6 33.23 54.62 -34.58
CA ALA A 6 34.55 55.13 -34.23
C ALA A 6 35.31 54.14 -33.33
N THR A 7 36.58 53.84 -33.66
CA THR A 7 37.47 52.89 -32.94
C THR A 7 38.56 53.61 -32.15
N ARG A 8 39.09 52.95 -31.09
CA ARG A 8 40.45 53.02 -30.46
C ARG A 8 40.35 52.86 -28.93
N ARG A 9 41.35 52.39 -28.16
CA ARG A 9 42.55 51.54 -28.38
C ARG A 9 43.03 51.09 -26.97
N VAL A 10 43.71 49.94 -26.87
CA VAL A 10 44.30 49.41 -25.62
C VAL A 10 45.73 49.95 -25.39
N PRO A 11 46.19 50.19 -24.14
CA PRO A 11 47.60 50.20 -23.76
C PRO A 11 48.04 48.96 -22.95
N ARG A 12 49.31 48.57 -23.07
CA ARG A 12 49.92 47.34 -22.52
C ARG A 12 50.65 47.57 -21.18
N PHE A 13 50.82 46.47 -20.43
CA PHE A 13 51.75 46.25 -19.31
C PHE A 13 53.18 46.77 -19.51
N PRO A 14 53.91 47.08 -18.42
CA PRO A 14 55.35 46.86 -18.31
C PRO A 14 55.68 45.43 -17.84
N ARG A 15 56.79 44.87 -18.34
CA ARG A 15 57.44 43.64 -17.83
C ARG A 15 58.64 44.03 -16.96
N PHE A 16 59.02 43.18 -16.02
CA PHE A 16 60.39 43.12 -15.49
C PHE A 16 60.92 41.67 -15.50
N ASN A 17 62.17 41.51 -15.97
CA ASN A 17 62.95 40.27 -15.90
C ASN A 17 63.71 40.26 -14.54
N ARG A 18 63.90 39.17 -13.78
CA ARG A 18 64.40 37.78 -14.01
C ARG A 18 65.89 37.62 -13.63
N VAL A 19 66.24 36.41 -13.13
CA VAL A 19 67.61 35.87 -12.80
C VAL A 19 68.12 36.40 -11.44
N PHE A 20 68.68 35.65 -10.45
CA PHE A 20 68.92 34.21 -10.12
C PHE A 20 69.04 34.10 -8.56
N ALA A 21 69.20 32.98 -7.82
CA ALA A 21 69.08 31.51 -7.97
C ALA A 21 69.10 30.84 -6.55
N GLY A 22 68.81 29.54 -6.39
CA GLY A 22 68.97 28.80 -5.12
C GLY A 22 68.36 27.38 -5.13
N VAL A 23 69.11 26.37 -4.65
CA VAL A 23 68.73 24.93 -4.71
C VAL A 23 67.85 24.53 -3.52
N GLY A 24 66.85 23.67 -3.77
CA GLY A 24 66.04 23.06 -2.71
C GLY A 24 65.02 22.06 -3.25
N VAL A 25 65.43 20.80 -3.48
CA VAL A 25 64.50 19.70 -3.80
C VAL A 25 63.78 19.28 -2.52
N ILE A 26 62.46 19.46 -2.48
CA ILE A 26 61.60 18.88 -1.45
C ILE A 26 60.47 18.11 -2.15
N ALA A 27 60.64 16.80 -2.25
CA ALA A 27 59.57 15.89 -2.62
C ALA A 27 58.77 15.53 -1.35
N VAL A 28 57.69 16.25 -1.09
CA VAL A 28 56.74 15.90 -0.01
C VAL A 28 55.60 15.06 -0.58
N MET A 29 55.73 13.76 -0.30
CA MET A 29 54.70 12.72 -0.21
C MET A 29 53.27 13.08 -0.64
N SER A 30 52.89 12.68 -1.86
CA SER A 30 51.51 12.29 -2.14
C SER A 30 51.26 10.85 -1.66
N TRP A 31 51.32 10.63 -0.34
CA TRP A 31 51.13 9.31 0.28
C TRP A 31 49.92 9.29 1.23
N CYS A 32 49.65 10.38 1.97
CA CYS A 32 48.51 10.45 2.89
C CYS A 32 47.14 10.23 2.22
N GLY A 33 46.98 10.63 0.96
CA GLY A 33 45.71 10.46 0.22
C GLY A 33 45.35 9.00 -0.07
N MET A 34 46.34 8.16 -0.40
CA MET A 34 46.09 6.73 -0.66
C MET A 34 45.90 5.94 0.64
N VAL A 35 46.65 6.26 1.69
CA VAL A 35 46.52 5.59 3.00
C VAL A 35 45.15 5.87 3.62
N SER A 36 44.63 7.11 3.49
CA SER A 36 43.30 7.46 4.01
C SER A 36 42.13 6.77 3.28
N LEU A 37 42.30 6.40 2.01
CA LEU A 37 41.31 5.64 1.23
C LEU A 37 41.43 4.13 1.43
N ALA A 38 42.64 3.61 1.66
CA ALA A 38 42.85 2.21 1.99
C ALA A 38 42.28 1.86 3.37
N ASN A 39 42.55 2.69 4.39
CA ASN A 39 42.04 2.47 5.75
C ASN A 39 40.50 2.40 5.81
N SER A 40 39.80 3.28 5.09
CA SER A 40 38.33 3.27 5.09
C SER A 40 37.74 2.07 4.34
N GLN A 41 38.41 1.55 3.31
CA GLN A 41 37.99 0.32 2.64
C GLN A 41 38.17 -0.93 3.51
N ASP A 42 39.28 -1.04 4.24
CA ASP A 42 39.50 -2.15 5.19
C ASP A 42 38.53 -2.08 6.39
N GLU A 43 38.26 -0.88 6.95
CA GLU A 43 37.26 -0.71 8.02
C GLU A 43 35.84 -1.10 7.56
N LEU A 44 35.44 -0.74 6.33
CA LEU A 44 34.15 -1.16 5.76
C LEU A 44 34.14 -2.68 5.49
N ALA A 45 35.23 -3.25 4.97
CA ALA A 45 35.32 -4.67 4.66
C ALA A 45 35.14 -5.58 5.90
N GLY A 46 35.57 -5.10 7.08
CA GLY A 46 35.40 -5.78 8.36
C GLY A 46 33.95 -5.86 8.87
N VAL A 47 33.02 -5.04 8.37
CA VAL A 47 31.59 -5.14 8.70
C VAL A 47 30.95 -6.23 7.85
N SER A 48 30.29 -7.20 8.51
CA SER A 48 29.58 -8.26 7.79
C SER A 48 28.33 -7.71 7.08
N VAL A 49 27.90 -8.40 6.02
CA VAL A 49 26.72 -7.99 5.25
C VAL A 49 25.45 -8.05 6.11
N SER A 50 25.37 -9.03 7.02
CA SER A 50 24.27 -9.17 7.98
C SER A 50 24.22 -7.99 8.95
N ASP A 51 25.35 -7.59 9.52
CA ASP A 51 25.43 -6.44 10.45
C ASP A 51 25.11 -5.13 9.74
N ALA A 52 25.57 -4.96 8.49
CA ALA A 52 25.26 -3.79 7.69
C ALA A 52 23.76 -3.72 7.31
N ILE A 53 23.14 -4.84 6.95
CA ILE A 53 21.68 -4.93 6.75
C ILE A 53 20.94 -4.56 8.05
N HIS A 54 21.37 -5.14 9.18
CA HIS A 54 20.77 -4.86 10.47
C HIS A 54 20.83 -3.36 10.82
N ALA A 55 22.00 -2.74 10.72
CA ALA A 55 22.18 -1.31 10.98
C ALA A 55 21.27 -0.40 10.11
N VAL A 56 21.05 -0.74 8.84
CA VAL A 56 20.10 -0.01 7.98
C VAL A 56 18.64 -0.28 8.37
N ARG A 57 18.29 -1.50 8.80
CA ARG A 57 16.94 -1.83 9.31
C ARG A 57 16.65 -1.19 10.67
N SER A 58 17.66 -0.93 11.48
CA SER A 58 17.54 -0.32 12.82
C SER A 58 17.42 1.22 12.81
N ILE A 59 17.27 1.88 11.66
CA ILE A 59 17.02 3.33 11.61
C ILE A 59 15.70 3.64 12.34
N GLY A 60 15.82 4.32 13.48
CA GLY A 60 14.69 4.67 14.34
C GLY A 60 14.01 5.99 13.97
N PRO A 61 12.99 6.39 14.77
CA PRO A 61 12.37 7.71 14.68
C PRO A 61 13.41 8.85 14.72
N GLU A 62 13.10 9.96 14.06
CA GLU A 62 13.94 11.18 14.01
C GLU A 62 15.37 10.96 13.50
N GLY A 63 15.67 9.82 12.89
CA GLY A 63 17.00 9.52 12.35
C GLY A 63 17.97 8.87 13.35
N ALA A 64 17.47 8.34 14.46
CA ALA A 64 18.28 7.52 15.37
C ALA A 64 18.99 6.39 14.59
N GLY A 65 20.32 6.29 14.75
CA GLY A 65 21.16 5.32 14.03
C GLY A 65 21.69 5.76 12.66
N PHE A 66 21.33 6.94 12.13
CA PHE A 66 21.73 7.35 10.77
C PHE A 66 23.25 7.31 10.48
N THR A 67 24.11 7.65 11.43
CA THR A 67 25.58 7.62 11.23
C THR A 67 26.12 6.19 11.05
N GLU A 68 25.50 5.23 11.73
CA GLU A 68 25.84 3.81 11.60
C GLU A 68 25.27 3.23 10.32
N ALA A 69 23.98 3.49 10.06
CA ALA A 69 23.32 3.14 8.80
C ALA A 69 24.01 3.74 7.57
N GLY A 70 24.62 4.93 7.68
CA GLY A 70 25.42 5.56 6.63
C GLY A 70 26.65 4.73 6.24
N ARG A 71 27.48 4.35 7.22
CA ARG A 71 28.64 3.48 7.01
C ARG A 71 28.23 2.09 6.52
N ALA A 72 27.15 1.54 7.09
CA ALA A 72 26.57 0.28 6.63
C ALA A 72 26.07 0.35 5.17
N ALA A 73 25.44 1.45 4.78
CA ALA A 73 24.98 1.66 3.40
C ALA A 73 26.15 1.80 2.42
N GLU A 74 27.24 2.48 2.79
CA GLU A 74 28.49 2.51 2.02
C GLU A 74 29.04 1.09 1.85
N ARG A 75 29.09 0.29 2.92
CA ARG A 75 29.48 -1.12 2.83
C ARG A 75 28.60 -1.91 1.88
N LEU A 76 27.27 -1.84 2.01
CA LEU A 76 26.36 -2.60 1.14
C LEU A 76 26.49 -2.18 -0.34
N ARG A 77 26.70 -0.90 -0.64
CA ARG A 77 26.95 -0.42 -2.02
C ARG A 77 28.20 -1.03 -2.69
N THR A 78 29.15 -1.57 -1.92
CA THR A 78 30.33 -2.28 -2.46
C THR A 78 30.06 -3.75 -2.84
N LEU A 79 28.86 -4.27 -2.60
CA LEU A 79 28.52 -5.64 -2.98
C LEU A 79 28.51 -5.81 -4.51
N PRO A 80 29.00 -6.95 -5.02
CA PRO A 80 28.82 -7.26 -6.44
C PRO A 80 27.33 -7.49 -6.74
N GLY A 81 26.90 -7.15 -7.96
CA GLY A 81 25.50 -7.20 -8.37
C GLY A 81 24.88 -8.58 -8.24
N THR A 82 25.68 -9.65 -8.36
CA THR A 82 25.29 -11.03 -8.07
C THR A 82 24.79 -11.29 -6.65
N ARG A 83 25.03 -10.36 -5.70
CA ARG A 83 24.55 -10.41 -4.30
C ARG A 83 23.41 -9.42 -4.00
N VAL A 84 22.83 -8.76 -5.02
CA VAL A 84 21.73 -7.79 -4.82
C VAL A 84 20.52 -8.41 -4.10
N PHE A 85 20.27 -9.71 -4.27
CA PHE A 85 19.16 -10.42 -3.63
C PHE A 85 19.20 -10.36 -2.10
N GLU A 86 20.38 -10.28 -1.47
CA GLU A 86 20.48 -10.10 -0.01
C GLU A 86 19.94 -8.74 0.46
N VAL A 87 20.05 -7.71 -0.38
CA VAL A 87 19.49 -6.37 -0.12
C VAL A 87 18.01 -6.30 -0.47
N TYR A 88 17.54 -7.13 -1.41
CA TYR A 88 16.12 -7.32 -1.71
C TYR A 88 15.38 -8.03 -0.57
N GLU A 89 15.91 -9.14 -0.07
CA GLU A 89 15.38 -9.84 1.12
C GLU A 89 15.34 -8.93 2.36
N ALA A 90 16.37 -8.09 2.54
CA ALA A 90 16.42 -7.13 3.64
C ALA A 90 15.27 -6.10 3.65
N MET A 91 14.55 -5.91 2.53
CA MET A 91 13.38 -5.02 2.47
C MET A 91 12.15 -5.63 3.15
N GLN A 92 12.07 -6.95 3.27
CA GLN A 92 10.97 -7.64 3.92
C GLN A 92 10.88 -7.22 5.39
N ASP A 93 9.69 -6.79 5.79
CA ASP A 93 9.37 -6.34 7.16
C ASP A 93 10.30 -5.22 7.69
N ALA A 94 10.95 -4.47 6.80
CA ALA A 94 11.70 -3.28 7.16
C ALA A 94 10.77 -2.06 7.26
N GLY A 95 11.07 -1.15 8.19
CA GLY A 95 10.35 0.12 8.29
C GLY A 95 10.48 0.99 7.02
N PRO A 96 9.55 1.92 6.75
CA PRO A 96 9.49 2.65 5.48
C PRO A 96 10.76 3.44 5.15
N VAL A 97 11.44 3.98 6.17
CA VAL A 97 12.75 4.65 6.00
C VAL A 97 13.82 3.65 5.55
N ALA A 98 13.93 2.50 6.22
CA ALA A 98 14.88 1.45 5.88
C ALA A 98 14.62 0.86 4.48
N GLN A 99 13.36 0.60 4.11
CA GLN A 99 13.01 0.16 2.75
C GLN A 99 13.47 1.16 1.68
N ASN A 100 13.29 2.46 1.91
CA ASN A 100 13.75 3.49 0.97
C ASN A 100 15.29 3.50 0.83
N TRP A 101 16.02 3.37 1.94
CA TRP A 101 17.48 3.26 1.94
C TRP A 101 17.96 2.01 1.18
N LEU A 102 17.42 0.84 1.50
CA LEU A 102 17.75 -0.44 0.85
C LEU A 102 17.46 -0.40 -0.65
N ARG A 103 16.35 0.24 -1.07
CA ARG A 103 16.00 0.41 -2.49
C ARG A 103 17.03 1.25 -3.24
N GLY A 104 17.52 2.32 -2.62
CA GLY A 104 18.62 3.14 -3.15
C GLY A 104 19.93 2.33 -3.25
N ILE A 105 20.32 1.65 -2.18
CA ILE A 105 21.51 0.79 -2.11
C ILE A 105 21.48 -0.28 -3.21
N ALA A 106 20.35 -0.98 -3.39
CA ALA A 106 20.21 -2.01 -4.42
C ALA A 106 20.29 -1.43 -5.84
N SER A 107 19.76 -0.23 -6.07
CA SER A 107 19.91 0.47 -7.35
C SER A 107 21.37 0.85 -7.64
N ASP A 108 22.11 1.27 -6.61
CA ASP A 108 23.53 1.59 -6.73
C ASP A 108 24.38 0.34 -7.00
N ILE A 109 24.11 -0.78 -6.33
CA ILE A 109 24.75 -2.09 -6.56
C ILE A 109 24.60 -2.54 -8.03
N VAL A 110 23.36 -2.52 -8.55
CA VAL A 110 23.04 -2.92 -9.93
C VAL A 110 23.66 -1.99 -10.96
N ARG A 111 23.78 -0.69 -10.66
CA ARG A 111 24.40 0.29 -11.56
C ARG A 111 25.93 0.23 -11.54
N GLY A 112 26.52 -0.09 -10.39
CA GLY A 112 27.96 -0.05 -10.16
C GLY A 112 28.72 -1.33 -10.51
N SER A 113 28.02 -2.43 -10.82
CA SER A 113 28.65 -3.74 -11.02
C SER A 113 27.81 -4.66 -11.92
N GLN A 114 28.39 -5.79 -12.33
CA GLN A 114 27.68 -6.78 -13.17
C GLN A 114 26.44 -7.33 -12.42
N PRO A 115 25.22 -7.19 -12.96
CA PRO A 115 24.01 -7.74 -12.34
C PRO A 115 24.02 -9.28 -12.33
N PRO A 116 23.11 -9.93 -11.57
CA PRO A 116 22.90 -11.36 -11.67
C PRO A 116 22.48 -11.76 -13.09
N THR A 117 22.67 -13.03 -13.45
CA THR A 117 22.22 -13.55 -14.75
C THR A 117 20.69 -13.59 -14.82
N VAL A 118 20.13 -13.52 -16.03
CA VAL A 118 18.67 -13.65 -16.27
C VAL A 118 18.10 -14.90 -15.59
N ALA A 119 18.79 -16.05 -15.71
CA ALA A 119 18.39 -17.29 -15.05
C ALA A 119 18.41 -17.22 -13.50
N ALA A 120 19.34 -16.47 -12.90
CA ALA A 120 19.37 -16.27 -11.44
C ALA A 120 18.24 -15.34 -10.97
N ILE A 121 17.91 -14.31 -11.76
CA ILE A 121 16.79 -13.40 -11.50
C ILE A 121 15.47 -14.16 -11.61
N GLU A 122 15.29 -14.94 -12.67
CA GLU A 122 14.10 -15.78 -12.86
C GLU A 122 13.93 -16.79 -11.71
N SER A 123 14.98 -17.51 -11.32
CA SER A 123 14.92 -18.47 -10.21
C SER A 123 14.52 -17.81 -8.88
N TYR A 124 14.97 -16.57 -8.64
CA TYR A 124 14.64 -15.82 -7.44
C TYR A 124 13.20 -15.25 -7.49
N VAL A 125 12.74 -14.80 -8.66
CA VAL A 125 11.36 -14.34 -8.89
C VAL A 125 10.34 -15.47 -8.76
N LEU A 126 10.64 -16.67 -9.28
CA LEU A 126 9.70 -17.80 -9.29
C LEU A 126 9.60 -18.54 -7.94
N ASP A 127 10.58 -18.38 -7.06
CA ASP A 127 10.54 -18.95 -5.71
C ASP A 127 9.76 -18.02 -4.77
N GLU A 128 8.51 -18.40 -4.49
CA GLU A 128 7.55 -17.70 -3.64
C GLU A 128 7.91 -17.74 -2.14
N SER A 129 9.01 -18.38 -1.74
CA SER A 129 9.55 -18.27 -0.37
C SER A 129 10.47 -17.06 -0.16
N ASN A 130 10.93 -16.40 -1.24
CA ASN A 130 11.67 -15.14 -1.18
C ASN A 130 10.74 -13.95 -0.90
N SER A 131 11.28 -12.83 -0.40
CA SER A 131 10.54 -11.60 -0.13
C SER A 131 9.66 -11.16 -1.30
N ASP A 132 8.37 -10.90 -1.06
CA ASP A 132 7.47 -10.35 -2.09
C ASP A 132 7.98 -9.03 -2.67
N ILE A 133 8.48 -8.13 -1.82
CA ILE A 133 9.09 -6.86 -2.24
C ILE A 133 10.37 -7.14 -3.05
N GLY A 134 11.18 -8.08 -2.60
CA GLY A 134 12.41 -8.46 -3.27
C GLY A 134 12.19 -9.05 -4.66
N ARG A 135 11.29 -10.04 -4.76
CA ARG A 135 10.81 -10.64 -6.02
C ARG A 135 10.28 -9.57 -6.98
N SER A 136 9.54 -8.58 -6.47
CA SER A 136 9.07 -7.43 -7.27
C SER A 136 10.19 -6.58 -7.85
N MET A 137 11.23 -6.31 -7.06
CA MET A 137 12.41 -5.57 -7.49
C MET A 137 13.22 -6.36 -8.52
N ALA A 138 13.37 -7.67 -8.33
CA ALA A 138 13.99 -8.58 -9.27
C ALA A 138 13.22 -8.71 -10.59
N MET A 139 11.88 -8.73 -10.55
CA MET A 139 11.04 -8.64 -11.76
C MET A 139 11.26 -7.31 -12.50
N GLY A 140 11.39 -6.21 -11.76
CA GLY A 140 11.74 -4.90 -12.32
C GLY A 140 13.14 -4.85 -12.95
N LEU A 141 14.09 -5.64 -12.43
CA LEU A 141 15.42 -5.83 -13.01
C LEU A 141 15.40 -6.75 -14.24
N LEU A 142 14.63 -7.84 -14.22
CA LEU A 142 14.43 -8.72 -15.38
C LEU A 142 14.00 -7.90 -16.60
N ARG A 143 12.96 -7.07 -16.44
CA ARG A 143 12.47 -6.16 -17.49
C ARG A 143 13.51 -5.20 -18.06
N GLN A 144 14.54 -4.83 -17.28
CA GLN A 144 15.61 -3.94 -17.73
C GLN A 144 16.72 -4.67 -18.51
N LEU A 145 16.92 -5.96 -18.23
CA LEU A 145 17.99 -6.77 -18.83
C LEU A 145 17.49 -7.61 -20.01
N ASP A 146 16.25 -8.08 -19.93
CA ASP A 146 15.59 -8.96 -20.88
C ASP A 146 14.07 -8.71 -20.85
N SER A 147 13.61 -7.80 -21.71
CA SER A 147 12.18 -7.45 -21.82
C SER A 147 11.34 -8.62 -22.32
N ASP A 148 11.90 -9.44 -23.19
CA ASP A 148 11.20 -10.53 -23.84
C ASP A 148 10.95 -11.65 -22.83
N ARG A 149 11.97 -12.00 -22.01
CA ARG A 149 11.79 -12.96 -20.92
C ARG A 149 10.86 -12.46 -19.81
N PHE A 150 10.84 -11.15 -19.55
CA PHE A 150 9.85 -10.55 -18.65
C PHE A 150 8.42 -10.71 -19.19
N ASP A 151 8.18 -10.37 -20.46
CA ASP A 151 6.85 -10.48 -21.08
C ASP A 151 6.41 -11.96 -21.23
N GLU A 152 7.33 -12.91 -21.44
CA GLU A 152 7.05 -14.36 -21.42
C GLU A 152 6.60 -14.87 -20.04
N LEU A 153 7.11 -14.29 -18.96
CA LEU A 153 6.91 -14.79 -17.59
C LEU A 153 5.64 -14.23 -16.94
N LEU A 154 5.25 -12.98 -17.27
CA LEU A 154 4.09 -12.30 -16.70
C LEU A 154 2.74 -13.05 -16.80
N PRO A 155 2.34 -13.70 -17.92
CA PRO A 155 1.01 -14.30 -18.05
C PRO A 155 0.68 -15.34 -16.97
N GLY A 156 1.70 -16.04 -16.47
CA GLY A 156 1.58 -17.04 -15.40
C GLY A 156 1.58 -16.47 -13.98
N ARG A 157 1.44 -15.15 -13.79
CA ARG A 157 1.60 -14.44 -12.51
C ARG A 157 0.35 -13.68 -12.02
N LEU A 158 -0.82 -13.95 -12.61
CA LEU A 158 -2.10 -13.33 -12.20
C LEU A 158 -2.54 -13.66 -10.76
N ASP A 159 -2.08 -14.79 -10.21
CA ASP A 159 -2.35 -15.20 -8.82
C ASP A 159 -1.11 -15.09 -7.90
N ASP A 160 0.00 -14.50 -8.38
CA ASP A 160 1.26 -14.41 -7.63
C ASP A 160 1.05 -13.74 -6.26
N PRO A 161 1.64 -14.24 -5.16
CA PRO A 161 1.45 -13.66 -3.82
C PRO A 161 1.90 -12.19 -3.74
N SER A 162 2.93 -11.81 -4.50
CA SER A 162 3.39 -10.43 -4.55
C SER A 162 2.41 -9.55 -5.31
N LEU A 163 1.83 -8.58 -4.59
CA LEU A 163 0.89 -7.60 -5.15
C LEU A 163 1.46 -6.82 -6.34
N LEU A 164 2.75 -6.49 -6.34
CA LEU A 164 3.37 -5.72 -7.42
C LEU A 164 3.63 -6.58 -8.66
N ILE A 165 4.01 -7.86 -8.49
CA ILE A 165 4.11 -8.81 -9.61
C ILE A 165 2.72 -9.05 -10.22
N ARG A 166 1.70 -9.23 -9.37
CA ARG A 166 0.30 -9.37 -9.77
C ARG A 166 -0.19 -8.14 -10.55
N GLU A 167 0.13 -6.94 -10.07
CA GLU A 167 -0.19 -5.68 -10.75
C GLU A 167 0.44 -5.60 -12.14
N MET A 168 1.70 -6.03 -12.31
CA MET A 168 2.35 -6.10 -13.63
C MET A 168 1.65 -7.08 -14.58
N ALA A 169 1.26 -8.27 -14.08
CA ALA A 169 0.56 -9.28 -14.88
C ALA A 169 -0.84 -8.81 -15.33
N VAL A 170 -1.60 -8.18 -14.43
CA VAL A 170 -2.90 -7.57 -14.74
C VAL A 170 -2.75 -6.43 -15.74
N ALA A 171 -1.70 -5.61 -15.63
CA ALA A 171 -1.42 -4.53 -16.59
C ALA A 171 -1.12 -5.07 -18.00
N ALA A 172 -0.35 -6.17 -18.11
CA ALA A 172 -0.11 -6.85 -19.39
C ALA A 172 -1.42 -7.37 -20.01
N LYS A 173 -2.29 -8.01 -19.21
CA LYS A 173 -3.59 -8.48 -19.68
C LYS A 173 -4.54 -7.35 -20.14
N ILE A 174 -4.58 -6.23 -19.42
CA ILE A 174 -5.34 -5.05 -19.88
C ILE A 174 -4.79 -4.55 -21.24
N LYS A 175 -3.46 -4.51 -21.41
CA LYS A 175 -2.83 -4.14 -22.68
C LYS A 175 -3.18 -5.11 -23.82
N GLU A 176 -3.19 -6.43 -23.58
CA GLU A 176 -3.66 -7.43 -24.55
C GLU A 176 -5.13 -7.22 -24.93
N PHE A 177 -5.99 -6.87 -23.97
CA PHE A 177 -7.41 -6.59 -24.21
C PHE A 177 -7.64 -5.30 -25.02
N ASP A 178 -6.70 -4.34 -24.99
CA ASP A 178 -6.83 -3.02 -25.61
C ASP A 178 -6.16 -2.91 -27.00
N GLY A 179 -5.33 -3.87 -27.43
CA GLY A 179 -4.88 -3.97 -28.83
C GLY A 179 -3.88 -5.12 -29.13
N GLY A 180 -3.83 -5.69 -30.34
CA GLY A 180 -4.60 -5.39 -31.56
C GLY A 180 -4.21 -6.27 -32.78
N LYS A 181 -4.84 -6.03 -33.94
CA LYS A 181 -4.70 -6.71 -35.25
C LYS A 181 -4.93 -8.23 -35.32
N ASP A 182 -4.21 -9.02 -34.54
CA ASP A 182 -4.46 -10.46 -34.34
C ASP A 182 -5.13 -10.74 -32.99
N SER A 183 -5.77 -9.71 -32.41
CA SER A 183 -6.46 -9.80 -31.13
C SER A 183 -7.57 -10.85 -31.19
N SER A 184 -7.35 -12.00 -30.56
CA SER A 184 -8.44 -12.80 -30.04
C SER A 184 -9.33 -11.90 -29.21
N THR A 185 -10.60 -11.78 -29.56
CA THR A 185 -11.59 -11.07 -28.72
C THR A 185 -11.62 -11.76 -27.37
N ALA A 186 -11.03 -11.13 -26.35
CA ALA A 186 -10.98 -11.66 -24.99
C ALA A 186 -12.39 -12.07 -24.58
N SER A 187 -12.55 -13.29 -24.07
CA SER A 187 -13.86 -13.75 -23.63
C SER A 187 -14.27 -13.02 -22.35
N VAL A 188 -15.58 -12.90 -22.12
CA VAL A 188 -16.11 -12.36 -20.85
C VAL A 188 -15.47 -13.06 -19.65
N ASP A 189 -15.33 -14.38 -19.70
CA ASP A 189 -14.72 -15.18 -18.64
C ASP A 189 -13.23 -14.88 -18.44
N GLU A 190 -12.49 -14.51 -19.50
CA GLU A 190 -11.10 -14.09 -19.36
C GLU A 190 -10.99 -12.73 -18.66
N VAL A 191 -11.81 -11.76 -19.07
CA VAL A 191 -11.83 -10.44 -18.41
C VAL A 191 -12.30 -10.56 -16.95
N ARG A 192 -13.27 -11.43 -16.65
CA ARG A 192 -13.68 -11.78 -15.28
C ARG A 192 -12.54 -12.37 -14.46
N ARG A 193 -11.80 -13.37 -14.98
CA ARG A 193 -10.62 -13.94 -14.27
C ARG A 193 -9.56 -12.89 -13.97
N VAL A 194 -9.26 -11.98 -14.91
CA VAL A 194 -8.28 -10.90 -14.67
C VAL A 194 -8.81 -9.87 -13.66
N LEU A 195 -10.12 -9.62 -13.61
CA LEU A 195 -10.76 -8.78 -12.59
C LEU A 195 -10.64 -9.39 -11.19
N GLU A 196 -10.82 -10.71 -11.04
CA GLU A 196 -10.62 -11.42 -9.76
C GLU A 196 -9.18 -11.35 -9.24
N SER A 197 -8.20 -11.21 -10.14
CA SER A 197 -6.78 -11.00 -9.84
C SER A 197 -6.44 -9.55 -9.50
N ALA A 198 -7.17 -8.57 -10.03
CA ALA A 198 -6.85 -7.15 -9.88
C ALA A 198 -7.00 -6.66 -8.43
N ARG A 199 -6.05 -5.81 -7.99
CA ARG A 199 -6.09 -5.13 -6.67
C ARG A 199 -5.96 -3.62 -6.80
N HIS A 200 -5.30 -3.11 -7.84
CA HIS A 200 -5.12 -1.69 -8.06
C HIS A 200 -6.43 -1.04 -8.58
N PRO A 201 -6.97 0.03 -7.95
CA PRO A 201 -8.28 0.59 -8.30
C PRO A 201 -8.43 1.02 -9.77
N VAL A 202 -7.36 1.53 -10.39
CA VAL A 202 -7.40 1.91 -11.82
C VAL A 202 -7.54 0.67 -12.71
N GLN A 203 -6.91 -0.45 -12.37
CA GLN A 203 -7.01 -1.69 -13.14
C GLN A 203 -8.41 -2.29 -13.03
N VAL A 204 -8.96 -2.33 -11.80
CA VAL A 204 -10.35 -2.73 -11.54
C VAL A 204 -11.33 -1.89 -12.36
N SER A 205 -11.18 -0.55 -12.35
CA SER A 205 -12.04 0.35 -13.15
C SER A 205 -11.93 0.10 -14.66
N SER A 206 -10.74 -0.16 -15.20
CA SER A 206 -10.55 -0.48 -16.61
C SER A 206 -11.21 -1.81 -16.99
N LEU A 207 -11.08 -2.84 -16.15
CA LEU A 207 -11.67 -4.17 -16.39
C LEU A 207 -13.20 -4.16 -16.28
N ILE A 208 -13.77 -3.40 -15.32
CA ILE A 208 -15.22 -3.15 -15.25
C ILE A 208 -15.73 -2.48 -16.53
N LYS A 209 -15.08 -1.41 -17.00
CA LYS A 209 -15.44 -0.74 -18.25
C LYS A 209 -15.32 -1.66 -19.47
N LYS A 210 -14.35 -2.58 -19.46
CA LYS A 210 -14.21 -3.60 -20.51
C LYS A 210 -15.42 -4.54 -20.53
N LEU A 211 -15.82 -5.07 -19.37
CA LEU A 211 -17.01 -5.92 -19.24
C LEU A 211 -18.29 -5.20 -19.65
N ASP A 212 -18.48 -3.95 -19.23
CA ASP A 212 -19.63 -3.12 -19.62
C ASP A 212 -19.69 -2.92 -21.15
N SER A 213 -18.55 -2.66 -21.79
CA SER A 213 -18.45 -2.58 -23.26
C SER A 213 -18.75 -3.91 -24.00
N MET A 214 -18.76 -5.02 -23.27
CA MET A 214 -19.10 -6.37 -23.75
C MET A 214 -20.54 -6.78 -23.36
N GLY A 215 -21.31 -5.89 -22.73
CA GLY A 215 -22.69 -6.13 -22.30
C GLY A 215 -22.84 -6.76 -20.91
N GLU A 216 -21.75 -6.81 -20.13
CA GLU A 216 -21.70 -7.45 -18.81
C GLU A 216 -21.56 -6.41 -17.71
N THR A 217 -22.69 -6.07 -17.06
CA THR A 217 -22.69 -5.14 -15.92
C THR A 217 -22.07 -5.81 -14.70
N VAL A 218 -20.93 -5.28 -14.24
CA VAL A 218 -20.29 -5.63 -12.96
C VAL A 218 -20.05 -4.35 -12.19
N THR A 219 -20.56 -4.25 -10.96
CA THR A 219 -20.37 -3.04 -10.15
C THR A 219 -18.99 -3.02 -9.48
N THR A 220 -18.52 -1.83 -9.11
CA THR A 220 -17.32 -1.68 -8.26
C THR A 220 -17.48 -2.46 -6.94
N ALA A 221 -18.69 -2.50 -6.38
CA ALA A 221 -19.05 -3.27 -5.20
C ALA A 221 -18.89 -4.79 -5.40
N ASP A 222 -19.32 -5.31 -6.56
CA ASP A 222 -19.16 -6.73 -6.90
C ASP A 222 -17.67 -7.09 -7.04
N ALA A 223 -16.92 -6.28 -7.79
CA ALA A 223 -15.50 -6.49 -8.05
C ALA A 223 -14.65 -6.49 -6.76
N PHE A 224 -14.97 -5.62 -5.80
CA PHE A 224 -14.28 -5.62 -4.50
C PHE A 224 -14.90 -6.56 -3.46
N SER A 225 -16.04 -7.21 -3.74
CA SER A 225 -16.84 -8.00 -2.79
C SER A 225 -17.27 -7.21 -1.53
N MET A 226 -17.81 -6.01 -1.76
CA MET A 226 -18.35 -5.15 -0.69
C MET A 226 -19.60 -5.77 -0.05
N ILE A 227 -19.69 -5.70 1.29
CA ILE A 227 -20.91 -6.10 1.99
C ILE A 227 -21.95 -4.98 1.89
N ARG A 228 -23.02 -5.26 1.14
CA ARG A 228 -24.10 -4.30 0.86
C ARG A 228 -25.33 -4.43 1.76
N GLN A 229 -25.55 -5.60 2.37
CA GLN A 229 -26.76 -5.90 3.15
C GLN A 229 -26.48 -5.78 4.65
N TRP A 230 -27.25 -4.93 5.34
CA TRP A 230 -27.08 -4.61 6.75
C TRP A 230 -28.42 -4.55 7.50
N ARG A 231 -28.34 -4.73 8.82
CA ARG A 231 -29.33 -4.26 9.78
C ARG A 231 -28.77 -3.03 10.46
N ALA A 232 -29.54 -1.95 10.59
CA ALA A 232 -29.07 -0.71 11.22
C ALA A 232 -29.95 -0.33 12.41
N ILE A 233 -29.35 0.23 13.47
CA ILE A 233 -30.06 0.76 14.65
C ILE A 233 -29.39 2.03 15.17
N GLY A 234 -30.21 3.03 15.49
CA GLY A 234 -29.79 4.37 15.88
C GLY A 234 -30.89 5.39 15.55
N PRO A 235 -30.63 6.70 15.74
CA PRO A 235 -29.40 7.26 16.29
C PRO A 235 -29.31 7.09 17.82
N PHE A 236 -28.12 6.73 18.31
CA PHE A 236 -27.69 6.90 19.70
C PHE A 236 -27.00 8.26 19.86
N ASP A 237 -26.76 8.70 21.10
CA ASP A 237 -26.11 9.99 21.33
C ASP A 237 -24.63 9.95 20.91
N ASN A 238 -24.12 11.05 20.37
CA ASN A 238 -22.69 11.29 20.17
C ASN A 238 -22.37 12.79 20.31
N ARG A 239 -23.19 13.54 21.07
CA ARG A 239 -22.93 14.96 21.35
C ARG A 239 -21.62 15.11 22.11
N GLY A 240 -20.76 16.02 21.66
CA GLY A 240 -19.41 16.18 22.18
C GLY A 240 -18.47 15.00 21.92
N GLY A 241 -18.83 14.07 21.02
CA GLY A 241 -18.03 12.87 20.72
C GLY A 241 -18.18 11.70 21.70
N ILE A 242 -19.02 11.83 22.75
CA ILE A 242 -19.16 10.83 23.82
C ILE A 242 -19.55 9.44 23.30
N GLY A 243 -20.26 9.39 22.19
CA GLY A 243 -20.81 8.17 21.63
C GLY A 243 -19.74 7.23 21.08
N PHE A 244 -18.51 7.69 20.83
CA PHE A 244 -17.41 6.82 20.45
C PHE A 244 -17.02 5.85 21.58
N ASP A 245 -16.78 6.37 22.79
CA ASP A 245 -16.40 5.58 23.97
C ASP A 245 -17.60 4.99 24.73
N GLU A 246 -18.80 5.56 24.60
CA GLU A 246 -19.99 5.10 25.33
C GLU A 246 -20.50 3.73 24.83
N ALA A 247 -20.61 2.79 25.76
CA ALA A 247 -20.97 1.40 25.48
C ALA A 247 -22.49 1.16 25.47
N TYR A 248 -23.14 1.57 24.38
CA TYR A 248 -24.59 1.34 24.22
C TYR A 248 -24.94 -0.16 24.13
N ALA A 249 -26.18 -0.49 24.47
CA ALA A 249 -26.67 -1.87 24.56
C ALA A 249 -26.43 -2.76 23.32
N PRO A 250 -26.42 -2.28 22.06
CA PRO A 250 -26.06 -3.10 20.91
C PRO A 250 -24.64 -3.67 20.98
N GLU A 251 -23.61 -2.86 21.26
CA GLU A 251 -22.22 -3.36 21.35
C GLU A 251 -22.00 -4.17 22.62
N ALA A 252 -22.47 -3.70 23.79
CA ALA A 252 -22.25 -4.40 25.05
C ALA A 252 -22.82 -5.83 25.03
N LYS A 253 -23.96 -6.05 24.37
CA LYS A 253 -24.51 -7.40 24.14
C LYS A 253 -23.74 -8.19 23.09
N PHE A 254 -23.26 -7.52 22.03
CA PHE A 254 -22.49 -8.17 20.98
C PHE A 254 -21.13 -8.64 21.49
N GLU A 255 -20.42 -7.86 22.30
CA GLU A 255 -19.19 -8.28 22.95
C GLU A 255 -19.41 -9.45 23.91
N ALA A 256 -20.47 -9.38 24.74
CA ALA A 256 -20.75 -10.41 25.73
C ALA A 256 -21.21 -11.76 25.13
N THR A 257 -21.77 -11.77 23.92
CA THR A 257 -22.45 -12.97 23.36
C THR A 257 -22.11 -13.32 21.91
N GLY A 258 -21.38 -12.45 21.21
CA GLY A 258 -21.17 -12.51 19.77
C GLY A 258 -22.43 -12.31 18.93
N ARG A 259 -23.55 -11.85 19.51
CA ARG A 259 -24.87 -11.76 18.86
C ARG A 259 -25.60 -10.46 19.18
N VAL A 260 -26.47 -10.03 18.27
CA VAL A 260 -27.47 -8.99 18.50
C VAL A 260 -28.87 -9.60 18.52
N ASP A 261 -29.78 -8.98 19.28
CA ASP A 261 -31.21 -9.25 19.18
C ASP A 261 -31.83 -8.24 18.20
N LEU A 262 -32.23 -8.71 17.03
CA LEU A 262 -32.82 -7.90 15.97
C LEU A 262 -34.28 -7.49 16.25
N ALA A 263 -34.94 -8.10 17.24
CA ALA A 263 -36.27 -7.70 17.70
C ALA A 263 -36.22 -6.69 18.86
N ALA A 264 -35.04 -6.42 19.42
CA ALA A 264 -34.88 -5.49 20.53
C ALA A 264 -35.10 -4.03 20.13
N THR A 265 -35.59 -3.25 21.10
CA THR A 265 -35.67 -1.80 21.07
C THR A 265 -34.81 -1.25 22.22
N TYR A 266 -34.14 -0.13 21.99
CA TYR A 266 -33.28 0.54 22.98
C TYR A 266 -33.61 2.02 23.07
N ASP A 267 -33.23 2.67 24.17
CA ASP A 267 -33.28 4.12 24.27
C ASP A 267 -32.21 4.73 23.35
N GLY A 268 -32.65 5.45 22.33
CA GLY A 268 -31.82 6.22 21.42
C GLY A 268 -31.86 7.72 21.73
N LYS A 269 -31.12 8.49 20.93
CA LYS A 269 -30.88 9.93 21.13
C LYS A 269 -32.18 10.75 21.19
N ASN A 270 -33.12 10.43 20.31
CA ASN A 270 -34.36 11.18 20.10
C ASN A 270 -35.61 10.39 20.54
N GLY A 271 -35.43 9.32 21.31
CA GLY A 271 -36.47 8.36 21.71
C GLY A 271 -36.08 6.91 21.39
N PRO A 272 -36.99 5.94 21.58
CA PRO A 272 -36.71 4.53 21.35
C PRO A 272 -36.36 4.21 19.90
N VAL A 273 -35.35 3.35 19.69
CA VAL A 273 -34.83 2.93 18.38
C VAL A 273 -34.86 1.41 18.25
N SER A 274 -35.15 0.92 17.04
CA SER A 274 -35.24 -0.52 16.71
C SER A 274 -34.45 -0.80 15.43
N TRP A 275 -34.14 -2.08 15.17
CA TRP A 275 -33.39 -2.46 13.96
C TRP A 275 -34.24 -2.35 12.69
N MET A 276 -33.67 -1.73 11.65
CA MET A 276 -34.22 -1.69 10.29
C MET A 276 -33.31 -2.40 9.28
N VAL A 277 -33.83 -2.72 8.10
CA VAL A 277 -32.97 -3.11 6.96
C VAL A 277 -32.29 -1.86 6.42
N LEU A 278 -30.99 -1.95 6.16
CA LEU A 278 -30.22 -0.92 5.46
C LEU A 278 -29.40 -1.57 4.36
N GLU A 279 -29.45 -0.98 3.17
CA GLU A 279 -28.76 -1.49 1.99
C GLU A 279 -27.85 -0.40 1.41
N ALA A 280 -26.64 -0.79 1.04
CA ALA A 280 -25.71 0.07 0.31
C ALA A 280 -26.27 0.41 -1.08
N LYS A 281 -26.18 1.67 -1.48
CA LYS A 281 -26.72 2.15 -2.76
C LYS A 281 -25.59 2.62 -3.67
N GLY A 282 -25.79 2.45 -4.97
CA GLY A 282 -24.82 2.87 -5.99
C GLY A 282 -23.76 1.80 -6.31
N ASP A 283 -22.87 2.16 -7.22
CA ASP A 283 -21.89 1.25 -7.83
C ASP A 283 -20.77 0.81 -6.86
N ASP A 284 -20.35 1.68 -5.94
CA ASP A 284 -19.19 1.45 -5.07
C ASP A 284 -19.53 0.74 -3.75
N GLY A 285 -20.81 0.50 -3.46
CA GLY A 285 -21.25 -0.22 -2.26
C GLY A 285 -21.16 0.63 -0.98
N LYS A 286 -21.22 1.96 -1.08
CA LYS A 286 -21.38 2.85 0.07
C LYS A 286 -22.72 2.67 0.77
N VAL A 287 -22.67 2.65 2.10
CA VAL A 287 -23.84 2.76 2.98
C VAL A 287 -23.92 4.20 3.50
N ASP A 288 -25.00 4.89 3.19
CA ASP A 288 -25.27 6.28 3.59
C ASP A 288 -26.17 6.30 4.83
N LEU A 289 -25.56 6.55 6.01
CA LEU A 289 -26.26 6.71 7.28
C LEU A 289 -26.87 8.11 7.44
N ALA A 290 -26.36 9.12 6.70
CA ALA A 290 -26.96 10.45 6.67
C ALA A 290 -28.33 10.42 5.98
N ALA A 291 -28.49 9.67 4.89
CA ALA A 291 -29.81 9.43 4.30
C ALA A 291 -30.69 8.48 5.15
N ALA A 292 -30.10 7.55 5.89
CA ALA A 292 -30.85 6.61 6.74
C ALA A 292 -31.43 7.26 8.02
N TYR A 293 -30.80 8.33 8.51
CA TYR A 293 -31.15 9.01 9.77
C TYR A 293 -31.30 10.53 9.59
N ASP A 294 -31.88 10.98 8.48
CA ASP A 294 -32.26 12.39 8.20
C ASP A 294 -31.16 13.44 8.50
N LYS A 295 -29.89 13.04 8.28
CA LYS A 295 -28.66 13.83 8.51
C LYS A 295 -28.42 14.23 9.96
N GLU A 296 -28.90 13.42 10.91
CA GLU A 296 -28.71 13.62 12.35
C GLU A 296 -27.24 13.87 12.72
N LYS A 297 -27.00 14.86 13.59
CA LYS A 297 -25.68 15.34 14.00
C LYS A 297 -25.41 15.04 15.47
N GLY A 298 -24.16 14.77 15.84
CA GLY A 298 -23.84 14.27 17.18
C GLY A 298 -24.63 12.99 17.47
N ALA A 299 -24.52 12.02 16.56
CA ALA A 299 -25.22 10.75 16.61
C ALA A 299 -24.28 9.56 16.33
N ALA A 300 -24.55 8.42 16.96
CA ALA A 300 -23.91 7.15 16.63
C ALA A 300 -24.96 6.17 16.07
N ALA A 301 -24.55 5.29 15.17
CA ALA A 301 -25.40 4.21 14.66
C ALA A 301 -24.61 2.91 14.62
N TYR A 302 -25.30 1.81 14.92
CA TYR A 302 -24.75 0.47 14.77
C TYR A 302 -25.29 -0.18 13.50
N VAL A 303 -24.42 -0.89 12.80
CA VAL A 303 -24.77 -1.70 11.65
C VAL A 303 -24.27 -3.13 11.83
N TYR A 304 -25.14 -4.09 11.58
CA TYR A 304 -24.91 -5.51 11.80
C TYR A 304 -25.10 -6.31 10.51
N THR A 305 -24.28 -7.32 10.29
CA THR A 305 -24.43 -8.27 9.18
C THR A 305 -23.83 -9.64 9.54
N GLU A 306 -24.21 -10.66 8.77
CA GLU A 306 -23.69 -12.02 8.90
C GLU A 306 -22.93 -12.42 7.62
N PHE A 307 -21.79 -13.07 7.80
CA PHE A 307 -20.86 -13.46 6.75
C PHE A 307 -20.58 -14.96 6.84
N GLU A 308 -20.99 -15.72 5.85
CA GLU A 308 -20.83 -17.17 5.81
C GLU A 308 -19.49 -17.54 5.15
N SER A 309 -18.64 -18.26 5.90
CA SER A 309 -17.36 -18.76 5.41
C SER A 309 -17.35 -20.28 5.37
N ALA A 310 -17.00 -20.88 4.23
CA ALA A 310 -16.92 -22.34 4.11
C ALA A 310 -15.90 -22.96 5.09
N ASN A 311 -14.78 -22.28 5.34
CA ASN A 311 -13.68 -22.76 6.16
C ASN A 311 -13.24 -21.72 7.20
N ALA A 312 -12.62 -22.18 8.28
CA ALA A 312 -11.93 -21.28 9.19
C ALA A 312 -10.60 -20.82 8.57
N ALA A 313 -10.44 -19.52 8.34
CA ALA A 313 -9.33 -18.94 7.58
C ALA A 313 -8.84 -17.63 8.20
N ASP A 314 -7.57 -17.30 7.94
CA ASP A 314 -7.06 -15.94 8.18
C ASP A 314 -7.59 -15.01 7.10
N ALA A 315 -8.11 -13.87 7.52
CA ALA A 315 -8.77 -12.89 6.67
C ALA A 315 -8.55 -11.49 7.24
N GLN A 316 -9.03 -10.48 6.54
CA GLN A 316 -8.98 -9.09 6.99
C GLN A 316 -10.37 -8.46 6.92
N ALA A 317 -10.75 -7.81 8.01
CA ALA A 317 -11.80 -6.81 7.99
C ALA A 317 -11.23 -5.54 7.37
N ARG A 318 -11.91 -4.97 6.39
CA ARG A 318 -11.49 -3.73 5.72
C ARG A 318 -12.61 -2.72 5.67
N LEU A 319 -12.33 -1.51 6.16
CA LEU A 319 -13.30 -0.43 6.36
C LEU A 319 -12.79 0.86 5.70
N GLY A 320 -13.60 1.44 4.82
CA GLY A 320 -13.51 2.84 4.43
C GLY A 320 -14.59 3.62 5.16
N CYS A 321 -14.24 4.69 5.88
CA CYS A 321 -15.21 5.52 6.59
C CYS A 321 -14.68 6.96 6.76
N ILE A 322 -15.57 7.93 6.57
CA ILE A 322 -15.25 9.36 6.74
C ILE A 322 -15.46 9.86 8.18
N CYS A 323 -16.09 9.07 9.05
CA CYS A 323 -16.34 9.44 10.44
C CYS A 323 -15.72 8.42 11.42
N ALA A 324 -15.75 8.73 12.72
CA ALA A 324 -15.16 7.87 13.73
C ALA A 324 -15.89 6.52 13.75
N SER A 325 -15.12 5.44 13.90
CA SER A 325 -15.64 4.09 13.71
C SER A 325 -14.96 3.05 14.59
N GLN A 326 -15.76 2.08 15.02
CA GLN A 326 -15.30 0.85 15.68
C GLN A 326 -15.91 -0.36 14.95
N ALA A 327 -15.19 -1.48 14.96
CA ALA A 327 -15.63 -2.71 14.33
C ALA A 327 -15.37 -3.91 15.24
N TRP A 328 -16.31 -4.86 15.25
CA TRP A 328 -16.24 -6.12 15.98
C TRP A 328 -16.56 -7.28 15.05
N VAL A 329 -15.84 -8.39 15.23
CA VAL A 329 -16.10 -9.66 14.56
C VAL A 329 -16.24 -10.76 15.61
N ASN A 330 -17.34 -11.50 15.57
CA ASN A 330 -17.67 -12.59 16.51
C ASN A 330 -17.56 -12.16 18.00
N GLY A 331 -17.99 -10.93 18.32
CA GLY A 331 -17.93 -10.34 19.67
C GLY A 331 -16.57 -9.77 20.08
N LYS A 332 -15.51 -9.89 19.28
CA LYS A 332 -14.21 -9.29 19.56
C LYS A 332 -14.04 -7.97 18.81
N GLN A 333 -13.65 -6.89 19.48
CA GLN A 333 -13.27 -5.64 18.82
C GLN A 333 -11.99 -5.84 17.99
N VAL A 334 -12.01 -5.35 16.75
CA VAL A 334 -10.90 -5.47 15.78
C VAL A 334 -10.44 -4.12 15.23
N MET A 335 -11.24 -3.06 15.35
CA MET A 335 -10.87 -1.69 14.98
C MET A 335 -11.45 -0.68 15.98
N SER A 336 -10.71 0.39 16.23
CA SER A 336 -11.17 1.59 16.95
C SER A 336 -10.42 2.81 16.40
N ASN A 337 -11.13 3.67 15.67
CA ASN A 337 -10.57 4.79 14.91
C ASN A 337 -11.37 6.08 15.20
N GLU A 338 -10.88 6.92 16.11
CA GLU A 338 -11.53 8.20 16.43
C GLU A 338 -11.09 9.31 15.46
N VAL A 339 -11.48 9.18 14.18
CA VAL A 339 -11.11 10.15 13.13
C VAL A 339 -12.35 10.64 12.41
N TYR A 340 -12.54 11.96 12.39
CA TYR A 340 -13.68 12.60 11.72
C TYR A 340 -13.22 13.46 10.55
N HIS A 341 -13.92 13.35 9.42
CA HIS A 341 -13.84 14.21 8.23
C HIS A 341 -12.45 14.30 7.59
N SER A 342 -11.64 13.24 7.69
CA SER A 342 -10.31 13.12 7.07
C SER A 342 -10.33 12.86 5.55
N GLY A 343 -11.51 12.87 4.93
CA GLY A 343 -11.78 12.12 3.70
C GLY A 343 -11.80 10.62 3.95
N THR A 344 -12.21 9.85 2.93
CA THR A 344 -12.30 8.38 2.99
C THR A 344 -11.59 7.72 1.81
N ARG A 345 -11.15 6.47 1.98
CA ARG A 345 -10.65 5.58 0.92
C ARG A 345 -11.19 4.17 1.13
N ILE A 346 -11.34 3.41 0.04
CA ILE A 346 -11.51 1.95 0.12
C ILE A 346 -10.32 1.38 0.90
N ASP A 347 -10.60 0.48 1.85
CA ASP A 347 -9.62 -0.16 2.74
C ASP A 347 -8.75 0.81 3.57
N GLN A 348 -9.28 1.99 3.94
CA GLN A 348 -8.58 2.96 4.80
C GLN A 348 -8.11 2.37 6.13
N TYR A 349 -8.92 1.50 6.72
CA TYR A 349 -8.60 0.74 7.92
C TYR A 349 -8.63 -0.75 7.60
N VAL A 350 -7.60 -1.48 8.04
CA VAL A 350 -7.45 -2.93 7.84
C VAL A 350 -7.11 -3.56 9.18
N ALA A 351 -7.79 -4.66 9.53
CA ALA A 351 -7.52 -5.43 10.73
C ALA A 351 -7.52 -6.92 10.40
N ASP A 352 -6.49 -7.64 10.85
CA ASP A 352 -6.42 -9.10 10.72
C ASP A 352 -7.46 -9.76 11.63
N ILE A 353 -8.22 -10.69 11.05
CA ILE A 353 -9.28 -11.44 11.72
C ILE A 353 -9.15 -12.93 11.42
N ARG A 354 -9.69 -13.76 12.30
CA ARG A 354 -9.87 -15.19 12.03
C ARG A 354 -11.34 -15.47 11.79
N LEU A 355 -11.67 -15.92 10.58
CA LEU A 355 -13.00 -16.44 10.28
C LEU A 355 -13.13 -17.84 10.91
N VAL A 356 -14.31 -18.15 11.43
CA VAL A 356 -14.76 -19.53 11.70
C VAL A 356 -15.45 -20.10 10.47
N SER A 357 -15.59 -21.42 10.39
CA SER A 357 -16.48 -22.05 9.41
C SER A 357 -17.94 -21.80 9.82
N GLY A 358 -18.81 -21.54 8.83
CA GLY A 358 -20.17 -21.05 9.02
C GLY A 358 -20.24 -19.55 9.35
N THR A 359 -21.26 -19.17 10.12
CA THR A 359 -21.64 -17.77 10.34
C THR A 359 -20.62 -17.00 11.18
N ASN A 360 -19.99 -16.01 10.54
CA ASN A 360 -19.25 -14.95 11.20
C ASN A 360 -20.15 -13.73 11.35
N ARG A 361 -20.16 -13.11 12.53
CA ARG A 361 -21.02 -11.96 12.84
C ARG A 361 -20.20 -10.70 12.90
N ILE A 362 -20.67 -9.64 12.25
CA ILE A 362 -19.94 -8.37 12.14
C ILE A 362 -20.85 -7.25 12.62
N LEU A 363 -20.34 -6.46 13.57
CA LEU A 363 -20.97 -5.24 14.06
C LEU A 363 -19.99 -4.08 13.78
N LEU A 364 -20.49 -2.98 13.23
CA LEU A 364 -19.77 -1.71 13.19
C LEU A 364 -20.56 -0.66 13.98
N LYS A 365 -19.84 0.28 14.58
CA LYS A 365 -20.38 1.51 15.17
C LYS A 365 -19.78 2.67 14.39
N ILE A 366 -20.62 3.53 13.83
CA ILE A 366 -20.19 4.71 13.07
C ILE A 366 -20.75 5.96 13.74
N CYS A 367 -19.87 6.86 14.14
CA CYS A 367 -20.19 8.05 14.94
C CYS A 367 -20.04 9.31 14.09
N GLN A 368 -21.08 10.15 14.02
CA GLN A 368 -21.10 11.46 13.38
C GLN A 368 -21.09 12.56 14.45
N ASN A 369 -20.30 13.63 14.25
CA ASN A 369 -20.18 14.75 15.18
C ASN A 369 -21.18 15.89 14.86
N GLU A 370 -21.14 16.99 15.61
CA GLU A 370 -22.04 18.14 15.42
C GLU A 370 -21.64 19.13 14.32
N GLN A 371 -20.66 18.80 13.47
CA GLN A 371 -20.20 19.75 12.45
C GLN A 371 -21.24 19.96 11.34
N THR A 372 -21.58 21.23 11.11
CA THR A 372 -22.61 21.70 10.16
C THR A 372 -22.02 22.30 8.88
N GLN A 373 -20.69 22.38 8.78
CA GLN A 373 -19.98 22.82 7.59
C GLN A 373 -20.28 21.87 6.42
N SER A 374 -20.37 22.40 5.19
CA SER A 374 -20.78 21.63 4.01
C SER A 374 -19.91 20.40 3.71
N TRP A 375 -18.63 20.42 4.08
CA TRP A 375 -17.69 19.30 3.95
C TRP A 375 -17.84 18.22 5.06
N ALA A 376 -18.55 18.53 6.14
CA ALA A 376 -18.75 17.65 7.29
C ALA A 376 -20.12 16.93 7.27
N GLN A 377 -20.73 16.78 6.09
CA GLN A 377 -22.11 16.31 5.94
C GLN A 377 -22.26 14.83 5.61
N GLU A 378 -21.22 14.20 5.07
CA GLU A 378 -21.19 12.76 4.80
C GLU A 378 -21.18 11.98 6.14
N TRP A 379 -21.97 10.90 6.19
CA TRP A 379 -21.95 9.89 7.26
C TRP A 379 -22.04 8.53 6.58
N GLU A 380 -20.91 8.12 5.99
CA GLU A 380 -20.86 7.00 5.06
C GLU A 380 -19.77 6.00 5.45
N PHE A 381 -19.99 4.73 5.11
CA PHE A 381 -18.96 3.70 5.19
C PHE A 381 -19.06 2.68 4.04
N GLN A 382 -17.96 1.97 3.80
CA GLN A 382 -17.85 0.79 2.94
C GLN A 382 -17.10 -0.27 3.74
N PHE A 383 -17.57 -1.51 3.72
CA PHE A 383 -16.92 -2.60 4.44
C PHE A 383 -16.86 -3.87 3.60
N ARG A 384 -15.74 -4.58 3.69
CA ARG A 384 -15.53 -5.88 3.04
C ARG A 384 -14.65 -6.80 3.88
N VAL A 385 -14.72 -8.10 3.56
CA VAL A 385 -13.82 -9.12 4.09
C VAL A 385 -12.89 -9.57 2.96
N THR A 386 -11.59 -9.68 3.24
CA THR A 386 -10.60 -10.13 2.25
C THR A 386 -9.70 -11.23 2.77
N ASP A 387 -8.98 -11.93 1.87
CA ASP A 387 -7.76 -12.63 2.27
C ASP A 387 -6.64 -11.62 2.63
N PRO A 388 -5.50 -12.05 3.19
CA PRO A 388 -4.37 -11.17 3.49
C PRO A 388 -3.77 -10.46 2.26
N THR A 389 -4.00 -10.96 1.04
CA THR A 389 -3.60 -10.33 -0.23
C THR A 389 -4.63 -9.31 -0.75
N GLY A 390 -5.67 -9.01 0.03
CA GLY A 390 -6.73 -8.08 -0.34
C GLY A 390 -7.73 -8.62 -1.38
N LYS A 391 -7.73 -9.93 -1.66
CA LYS A 391 -8.77 -10.57 -2.50
C LYS A 391 -10.09 -10.53 -1.77
N GLY A 392 -11.14 -9.99 -2.39
CA GLY A 392 -12.48 -10.02 -1.81
C GLY A 392 -12.95 -11.45 -1.52
N LEU A 393 -13.42 -11.70 -0.30
CA LEU A 393 -14.07 -12.96 0.06
C LEU A 393 -15.57 -12.76 0.00
N GLN A 394 -16.27 -13.60 -0.76
CA GLN A 394 -17.72 -13.57 -0.88
C GLN A 394 -18.36 -14.41 0.24
N SER A 395 -19.34 -13.82 0.93
CA SER A 395 -20.23 -14.56 1.84
C SER A 395 -21.03 -15.58 1.04
N ARG A 396 -20.96 -16.87 1.41
CA ARG A 396 -21.69 -17.94 0.73
C ARG A 396 -22.88 -18.38 1.56
N VAL A 397 -24.06 -17.81 1.26
CA VAL A 397 -25.32 -18.37 1.75
C VAL A 397 -25.61 -19.65 0.97
N GLU A 398 -25.68 -20.79 1.66
CA GLU A 398 -26.19 -22.06 1.10
C GLU A 398 -27.73 -22.05 0.96
#